data_AF-A0A9X0PGZ2-F1
#
_entry.id   AF-A0A9X0PGZ2-F1
#
_cell.length_a   1.000
_cell.length_b   1.000
_cell.length_c   1.000
_cell.angle_alpha   90.00
_cell.angle_beta   90.00
_cell.angle_gamma   90.00
#
_symmetry.space_group_name_H-M   'P 1'
#
loop_
_entity.id
_entity.type
_entity.pdbx_description
1 polymer ?
#
loop_
_entity_poly.entity_id
_entity_poly.type
_entity_poly.pdbx_seq_one_letter_code
_entity_poly.pdbx_strand_id
1 'polypeptide(L)'
;MSLRKSTVNYLESELRNYPYIDKDINRVREEVLHPWSPVDENIGGGRSNKNVSVTEVSATRVVNDRRLAQLTRLKVSIEVVYNATTDEGRKLMDLYYFAKPRKLNLTGVADEIFISKSTAYDLRKGILEMLADELGIIH
;
A
#
# COMPACT_ATOMS: atom_id res chain seq x y z
N MET A 1 10.72 17.65 -13.40
CA MET A 1 10.20 18.43 -12.25
C MET A 1 10.72 17.79 -10.95
N SER A 2 10.48 18.34 -9.76
CA SER A 2 10.94 17.71 -8.51
C SER A 2 9.75 17.53 -7.58
N LEU A 3 9.46 16.28 -7.23
CA LEU A 3 8.48 15.94 -6.21
C LEU A 3 8.83 16.61 -4.88
N ARG A 4 7.81 17.02 -4.11
CA ARG A 4 8.00 17.47 -2.73
C ARG A 4 8.56 16.33 -1.89
N LYS A 5 9.49 16.64 -0.97
CA LYS A 5 10.12 15.66 -0.09
C LYS A 5 9.11 14.84 0.74
N SER A 6 8.00 15.47 1.14
CA SER A 6 6.89 14.80 1.82
C SER A 6 6.25 13.72 0.96
N THR A 7 5.99 14.02 -0.31
CA THR A 7 5.41 13.09 -1.28
C THR A 7 6.35 11.93 -1.56
N VAL A 8 7.65 12.20 -1.73
CA VAL A 8 8.68 11.17 -1.91
C VAL A 8 8.70 10.19 -0.73
N ASN A 9 8.72 10.71 0.49
CA ASN A 9 8.72 9.87 1.69
C ASN A 9 7.45 9.02 1.80
N TYR A 10 6.30 9.60 1.45
CA TYR A 10 5.03 8.88 1.41
C TYR A 10 5.07 7.72 0.41
N LEU A 11 5.44 7.99 -0.84
CA LEU A 11 5.53 6.96 -1.89
C LEU A 11 6.54 5.86 -1.54
N GLU A 12 7.68 6.21 -0.95
CA GLU A 12 8.65 5.22 -0.49
C GLU A 12 8.13 4.34 0.65
N SER A 13 7.32 4.91 1.55
CA SER A 13 6.70 4.13 2.61
C SER A 13 5.69 3.13 2.04
N GLU A 14 4.90 3.52 1.03
CA GLU A 14 3.94 2.66 0.35
C GLU A 14 4.64 1.54 -0.43
N LEU A 15 5.70 1.85 -1.18
CA LEU A 15 6.51 0.85 -1.90
C LEU A 15 7.13 -0.17 -0.96
N ARG A 16 7.63 0.24 0.22
CA ARG A 16 8.15 -0.68 1.24
C ARG A 16 7.07 -1.54 1.88
N ASN A 17 5.82 -1.06 1.88
CA ASN A 17 4.69 -1.80 2.40
C ASN A 17 4.09 -2.76 1.38
N TYR A 18 4.41 -2.62 0.09
CA TYR A 18 3.89 -3.47 -0.99
C TYR A 18 3.84 -4.98 -0.68
N PRO A 19 4.89 -5.62 -0.13
CA PRO A 19 4.83 -7.05 0.21
C PRO A 19 3.78 -7.44 1.27
N TYR A 20 3.25 -6.46 2.01
CA TYR A 20 2.23 -6.62 3.05
C TYR A 20 0.87 -6.12 2.60
N ILE A 21 0.78 -5.38 1.49
CA ILE A 21 -0.49 -4.87 0.97
C ILE A 21 -1.47 -6.02 0.73
N ASP A 22 -1.01 -7.17 0.25
CA ASP A 22 -1.87 -8.35 0.08
C ASP A 22 -2.44 -8.88 1.40
N LYS A 23 -1.64 -8.85 2.47
CA LYS A 23 -2.11 -9.21 3.82
C LYS A 23 -3.09 -8.17 4.35
N ASP A 24 -2.82 -6.89 4.12
CA ASP A 24 -3.70 -5.81 4.53
C ASP A 24 -5.04 -5.85 3.79
N ILE A 25 -5.05 -6.15 2.48
CA ILE A 25 -6.27 -6.36 1.69
C ILE A 25 -7.06 -7.53 2.25
N ASN A 26 -6.40 -8.66 2.56
CA ASN A 26 -7.07 -9.82 3.13
C ASN A 26 -7.63 -9.52 4.52
N ARG A 27 -6.91 -8.79 5.36
CA ARG A 27 -7.41 -8.37 6.67
C ARG A 27 -8.66 -7.50 6.56
N VAL A 28 -8.64 -6.50 5.68
CA VAL A 28 -9.82 -5.63 5.45
C VAL A 28 -10.98 -6.44 4.87
N ARG A 29 -10.72 -7.41 3.99
CA ARG A 29 -11.76 -8.34 3.50
C ARG A 29 -12.36 -9.18 4.62
N GLU A 30 -11.55 -9.72 5.52
CA GLU A 30 -12.02 -10.47 6.69
C GLU A 30 -12.83 -9.59 7.64
N GLU A 31 -12.42 -8.33 7.88
CA GLU A 31 -13.17 -7.35 8.68
C GLU A 31 -14.54 -7.03 8.04
N VAL A 32 -14.64 -7.00 6.70
CA VAL A 32 -15.90 -6.80 5.98
C VAL A 32 -16.80 -8.04 6.00
N LEU A 33 -16.22 -9.24 5.94
CA LEU A 33 -16.95 -10.52 5.98
C LEU A 33 -17.42 -10.90 7.39
N HIS A 34 -16.64 -10.55 8.41
CA HIS A 34 -16.92 -10.80 9.82
C HIS A 34 -17.04 -9.48 10.60
N PRO A 35 -18.04 -8.64 10.28
CA PRO A 35 -18.30 -7.46 11.09
C PRO A 35 -18.59 -7.93 12.51
N TRP A 36 -17.87 -7.37 13.49
CA TRP A 36 -18.08 -7.69 14.90
C TRP A 36 -19.55 -7.47 15.24
N SER A 37 -20.26 -8.58 15.43
CA SER A 37 -21.62 -8.56 15.95
C SER A 37 -21.49 -8.70 17.46
N PRO A 38 -22.01 -7.77 18.27
CA PRO A 38 -22.02 -7.96 19.73
C PRO A 38 -22.74 -9.28 20.03
N VAL A 39 -22.02 -10.23 20.63
CA VAL A 39 -22.60 -11.49 21.10
C VAL A 39 -23.55 -11.13 22.23
N ASP A 40 -24.84 -11.39 22.02
CA ASP A 40 -25.88 -11.08 23.00
C ASP A 40 -25.84 -12.11 24.14
N GLU A 41 -25.04 -11.85 25.18
CA GLU A 41 -25.07 -12.62 26.43
C GLU A 41 -26.25 -12.21 27.35
N ASN A 42 -27.37 -11.72 26.80
CA ASN A 42 -28.56 -11.40 27.59
C ASN A 42 -29.50 -12.61 27.71
N ILE A 43 -29.03 -13.63 28.43
CA ILE A 43 -29.89 -14.64 29.06
C ILE A 43 -30.54 -13.96 30.27
N GLY A 44 -31.64 -13.24 30.08
CA GLY A 44 -32.34 -12.61 31.20
C GLY A 44 -33.35 -11.56 30.77
N GLY A 45 -34.62 -11.94 30.73
CA GLY A 45 -35.74 -11.14 30.23
C GLY A 45 -35.77 -9.69 30.69
N GLY A 46 -35.83 -8.79 29.70
CA GLY A 46 -36.10 -7.37 29.89
C GLY A 46 -36.00 -6.66 28.54
N ARG A 47 -37.13 -6.12 28.07
CA ARG A 47 -37.24 -5.37 26.80
C ARG A 47 -36.12 -4.32 26.70
N SER A 48 -35.08 -4.60 25.92
CA SER A 48 -34.06 -3.63 25.57
C SER A 48 -33.95 -3.57 24.05
N ASN A 49 -34.42 -2.47 23.50
CA ASN A 49 -34.38 -2.17 22.07
C ASN A 49 -32.93 -1.87 21.70
N LYS A 50 -32.13 -2.92 21.44
CA LYS A 50 -30.76 -2.77 20.92
C LYS A 50 -30.85 -2.29 19.48
N ASN A 51 -30.99 -0.98 19.34
CA ASN A 51 -30.82 -0.28 18.06
C ASN A 51 -29.33 -0.29 17.72
N VAL A 52 -28.79 -1.44 17.29
CA VAL A 52 -27.59 -1.41 16.46
C VAL A 52 -28.02 -0.62 15.23
N SER A 53 -27.60 0.63 15.17
CA SER A 53 -28.08 1.55 14.15
C SER A 53 -27.64 1.00 12.80
N VAL A 54 -28.59 0.65 11.93
CA VAL A 54 -28.31 0.22 10.56
C VAL A 54 -27.37 1.22 9.86
N THR A 55 -27.41 2.48 10.28
CA THR A 55 -26.51 3.56 9.89
C THR A 55 -25.05 3.33 10.29
N GLU A 56 -24.78 2.84 11.51
CA GLU A 56 -23.42 2.55 11.99
C GLU A 56 -22.80 1.38 11.21
N VAL A 57 -23.56 0.30 11.01
CA VAL A 57 -23.12 -0.87 10.22
C VAL A 57 -22.90 -0.49 8.75
N SER A 58 -23.75 0.39 8.20
CA SER A 58 -23.59 0.88 6.83
C SER A 58 -22.37 1.81 6.69
N ALA A 59 -22.12 2.67 7.68
CA ALA A 59 -20.99 3.59 7.68
C ALA A 59 -19.66 2.85 7.76
N THR A 60 -19.54 1.83 8.63
CA THR A 60 -18.31 1.01 8.74
C THR A 60 -18.01 0.27 7.45
N ARG A 61 -19.03 -0.30 6.80
CA ARG A 61 -18.88 -0.97 5.51
C ARG A 61 -18.36 -0.04 4.40
N VAL A 62 -18.93 1.17 4.29
CA VAL A 62 -18.50 2.17 3.29
C VAL A 62 -17.06 2.61 3.50
N VAL A 63 -16.64 2.79 4.77
CA VAL A 63 -15.26 3.16 5.10
C VAL A 63 -14.29 2.03 4.73
N ASN A 64 -14.66 0.78 5.03
CA ASN A 64 -13.85 -0.40 4.69
C ASN A 64 -13.71 -0.57 3.17
N ASP A 65 -14.79 -0.40 2.41
CA ASP A 65 -14.77 -0.46 0.94
C ASP A 65 -13.85 0.62 0.36
N ARG A 66 -13.89 1.85 0.88
CA ARG A 66 -13.00 2.93 0.45
C ARG A 66 -11.54 2.61 0.73
N ARG A 67 -11.24 2.06 1.92
CA ARG A 67 -9.89 1.64 2.30
C ARG A 67 -9.37 0.52 1.38
N LEU A 68 -10.22 -0.47 1.10
CA LEU A 68 -9.90 -1.56 0.19
C LEU A 68 -9.66 -1.08 -1.24
N ALA A 69 -10.48 -0.15 -1.73
CA ALA A 69 -10.30 0.48 -3.04
C ALA A 69 -8.97 1.23 -3.12
N GLN A 70 -8.58 1.96 -2.08
CA GLN A 70 -7.29 2.66 -2.02
C GLN A 70 -6.10 1.69 -2.04
N LEU A 71 -6.13 0.64 -1.22
CA LEU A 71 -5.07 -0.38 -1.19
C LEU A 71 -4.94 -1.10 -2.52
N THR A 72 -6.08 -1.44 -3.14
CA THR A 72 -6.10 -2.07 -4.46
C THR A 72 -5.55 -1.15 -5.53
N ARG A 73 -5.94 0.14 -5.52
CA ARG A 73 -5.40 1.15 -6.45
C ARG A 73 -3.90 1.30 -6.30
N LEU A 74 -3.39 1.37 -5.07
CA LEU A 74 -1.95 1.43 -4.80
C LEU A 74 -1.22 0.21 -5.36
N LYS A 75 -1.74 -0.99 -5.10
CA LYS A 75 -1.19 -2.25 -5.63
C LYS A 75 -1.09 -2.22 -7.15
N VAL A 76 -2.20 -1.93 -7.83
CA VAL A 76 -2.27 -1.88 -9.30
C VAL A 76 -1.30 -0.83 -9.85
N SER A 77 -1.20 0.34 -9.21
CA SER A 77 -0.27 1.40 -9.65
C SER A 77 1.18 0.94 -9.56
N ILE A 78 1.56 0.24 -8.48
CA ILE A 78 2.91 -0.31 -8.31
C ILE A 78 3.20 -1.38 -9.36
N GLU A 79 2.24 -2.27 -9.67
CA GLU A 79 2.39 -3.29 -10.71
C GLU A 79 2.57 -2.66 -12.10
N VAL A 80 1.81 -1.60 -12.42
CA VAL A 80 1.96 -0.85 -13.67
C VAL A 80 3.36 -0.24 -13.77
N VAL A 81 3.84 0.42 -12.71
CA VAL A 81 5.19 1.01 -12.67
C VAL A 81 6.27 -0.06 -12.81
N TYR A 82 6.12 -1.20 -12.14
CA TYR A 82 7.05 -2.33 -12.23
C TYR A 82 7.15 -2.88 -13.67
N ASN A 83 6.02 -2.99 -14.36
CA ASN A 83 5.96 -3.45 -15.74
C ASN A 83 6.48 -2.41 -16.75
N ALA A 84 6.23 -1.13 -16.49
CA ALA A 84 6.67 -0.02 -17.35
C ALA A 84 8.18 0.29 -17.22
N THR A 85 8.78 -0.03 -16.08
CA THR A 85 10.20 0.23 -15.82
C THR A 85 11.12 -0.70 -16.61
N THR A 86 12.37 -0.29 -16.83
CA THR A 86 13.42 -1.11 -17.42
C THR A 86 13.79 -2.32 -16.54
N ASP A 87 14.47 -3.32 -17.11
CA ASP A 87 14.94 -4.49 -16.35
C ASP A 87 15.81 -4.13 -15.14
N GLU A 88 16.65 -3.10 -15.27
CA GLU A 88 17.49 -2.61 -14.18
C GLU A 88 16.66 -1.99 -13.05
N GLY A 89 15.65 -1.20 -13.39
CA GLY A 89 14.77 -0.60 -12.39
C GLY A 89 13.87 -1.64 -11.71
N ARG A 90 13.44 -2.70 -12.41
CA ARG A 90 12.77 -3.87 -11.80
C ARG A 90 13.65 -4.54 -10.75
N LYS A 91 14.89 -4.86 -11.10
CA LYS A 91 15.87 -5.44 -10.15
C LYS A 91 16.11 -4.52 -8.95
N LEU A 92 16.17 -3.21 -9.19
CA LEU A 92 16.29 -2.23 -8.12
C LEU A 92 15.07 -2.28 -7.19
N MET A 93 13.85 -2.36 -7.74
CA MET A 93 12.63 -2.48 -6.93
C MET A 93 12.62 -3.76 -6.10
N ASP A 94 12.99 -4.88 -6.71
CA ASP A 94 13.03 -6.19 -6.06
C ASP A 94 14.03 -6.20 -4.89
N LEU A 95 15.26 -5.73 -5.11
CA LEU A 95 16.32 -5.74 -4.10
C LEU A 95 16.17 -4.67 -3.02
N TYR A 96 15.64 -3.49 -3.37
CA TYR A 96 15.59 -2.34 -2.47
C TYR A 96 14.28 -2.22 -1.70
N TYR A 97 13.13 -2.49 -2.34
CA TYR A 97 11.80 -2.30 -1.77
C TYR A 97 11.13 -3.61 -1.36
N PHE A 98 11.24 -4.67 -2.17
CA PHE A 98 10.50 -5.92 -1.93
C PHE A 98 11.27 -6.95 -1.10
N ALA A 99 12.60 -6.98 -1.20
CA ALA A 99 13.43 -7.91 -0.43
C ALA A 99 13.33 -7.63 1.07
N LYS A 100 12.80 -8.62 1.82
CA LYS A 100 12.80 -8.61 3.28
C LYS A 100 13.50 -9.84 3.85
N PRO A 101 14.43 -9.65 4.82
CA PRO A 101 14.92 -8.39 5.38
C PRO A 101 15.76 -7.60 4.37
N ARG A 102 15.74 -6.27 4.47
CA ARG A 102 16.56 -5.41 3.61
C ARG A 102 18.02 -5.54 4.01
N LYS A 103 18.82 -6.21 3.18
CA LYS A 103 20.26 -6.44 3.42
C LYS A 103 21.14 -5.35 2.82
N LEU A 104 20.66 -4.66 1.78
CA LEU A 104 21.46 -3.77 0.96
C LEU A 104 20.97 -2.32 1.06
N ASN A 105 21.93 -1.40 0.99
CA ASN A 105 21.67 0.03 0.78
C ASN A 105 21.56 0.31 -0.71
N LEU A 106 21.09 1.52 -1.09
CA LEU A 106 20.92 1.86 -2.51
C LEU A 106 22.22 1.72 -3.28
N THR A 107 23.35 2.05 -2.66
CA THR A 107 24.69 1.84 -3.22
C THR A 107 25.03 0.36 -3.38
N GLY A 108 24.69 -0.49 -2.41
CA GLY A 108 24.92 -1.93 -2.51
C GLY A 108 24.04 -2.58 -3.58
N VAL A 109 22.81 -2.10 -3.76
CA VAL A 109 21.93 -2.52 -4.86
C VAL A 109 22.50 -2.07 -6.21
N ALA A 110 23.05 -0.85 -6.28
CA ALA A 110 23.72 -0.37 -7.48
C ALA A 110 24.92 -1.27 -7.85
N ASP A 111 25.72 -1.65 -6.85
CA ASP A 111 26.87 -2.54 -7.03
C ASP A 111 26.42 -3.95 -7.50
N GLU A 112 25.32 -4.50 -6.97
CA GLU A 112 24.78 -5.79 -7.42
C GLU A 112 24.22 -5.78 -8.84
N ILE A 113 23.63 -4.65 -9.27
CA ILE A 113 23.07 -4.49 -10.62
C ILE A 113 24.15 -4.00 -11.61
N PHE A 114 25.39 -3.76 -11.15
CA PHE A 114 26.51 -3.22 -11.93
C PHE A 114 26.23 -1.83 -12.53
N ILE A 115 25.47 -1.01 -11.83
CA ILE A 115 25.15 0.37 -12.24
C ILE A 115 25.87 1.39 -11.36
N SER A 116 26.09 2.59 -11.89
CA SER A 116 26.66 3.67 -11.10
C SER A 116 25.71 4.12 -9.98
N LYS A 117 26.27 4.70 -8.92
CA LYS A 117 25.46 5.27 -7.83
C LYS A 117 24.50 6.34 -8.34
N SER A 118 24.97 7.22 -9.22
CA SER A 118 24.16 8.29 -9.81
C SER A 118 22.97 7.73 -10.59
N THR A 119 23.20 6.75 -11.46
CA THR A 119 22.14 6.09 -12.22
C THR A 119 21.13 5.38 -11.31
N ALA A 120 21.56 4.81 -10.18
CA ALA A 120 20.62 4.22 -9.22
C ALA A 120 19.73 5.27 -8.54
N TYR A 121 20.25 6.46 -8.23
CA TYR A 121 19.44 7.58 -7.73
C TYR A 121 18.47 8.10 -8.78
N ASP A 122 18.90 8.19 -10.04
CA ASP A 122 18.05 8.63 -11.14
C ASP A 122 16.93 7.63 -11.44
N LEU A 123 17.23 6.32 -11.43
CA LEU A 123 16.23 5.26 -11.55
C LEU A 123 15.21 5.31 -10.42
N ARG A 124 15.67 5.43 -9.17
CA ARG A 124 14.78 5.59 -8.01
C ARG A 124 13.88 6.81 -8.19
N LYS A 125 14.42 7.93 -8.64
CA LYS A 125 13.65 9.16 -8.90
C LYS A 125 12.60 8.93 -9.98
N GLY A 126 12.98 8.31 -11.11
CA GLY A 126 12.06 8.01 -12.20
C GLY A 126 10.92 7.08 -11.78
N ILE A 127 11.21 6.05 -10.98
CA ILE A 127 10.19 5.15 -10.42
C ILE A 127 9.19 5.92 -9.55
N LEU A 128 9.67 6.83 -8.71
CA LEU A 128 8.81 7.64 -7.86
C LEU A 128 7.98 8.66 -8.65
N GLU A 129 8.53 9.23 -9.71
CA GLU A 129 7.81 10.11 -10.63
C GLU A 129 6.69 9.35 -11.36
N MET A 130 6.99 8.20 -11.94
CA MET A 130 5.97 7.34 -12.58
C MET A 130 4.87 6.93 -11.59
N LEU A 131 5.23 6.55 -10.36
CA LEU A 131 4.25 6.19 -9.35
C LEU A 131 3.37 7.37 -8.91
N ALA A 132 3.95 8.58 -8.83
CA ALA A 132 3.19 9.78 -8.53
C ALA A 132 2.17 10.09 -9.63
N ASP A 133 2.57 9.93 -10.90
CA ASP A 133 1.72 10.17 -12.06
C ASP A 133 0.56 9.16 -12.12
N GLU A 134 0.82 7.87 -11.90
CA GLU A 134 -0.21 6.81 -11.83
C GLU A 134 -1.21 7.04 -10.70
N LEU A 135 -0.74 7.51 -9.55
CA LEU A 135 -1.61 7.85 -8.42
C LEU A 135 -2.36 9.17 -8.62
N GLY A 136 -2.04 9.94 -9.67
CA GLY A 136 -2.61 11.26 -9.94
C GLY A 136 -2.20 12.31 -8.91
N ILE A 137 -1.04 12.12 -8.26
CA ILE A 137 -0.47 13.09 -7.34
C ILE A 137 0.27 14.13 -8.19
N ILE A 138 -0.48 15.12 -8.67
CA ILE A 138 0.06 16.24 -9.43
C ILE A 138 1.07 16.98 -8.54
N HIS A 139 2.25 17.21 -9.10
CA HIS A 139 3.42 17.80 -8.45
C HIS A 139 3.54 19.31 -8.69
#